data_AF-A0A4S2R2B4-F1
#
_entry.id   AF-A0A4S2R2B4-F1
#
_cell.length_a   1.000
_cell.length_b   1.000
_cell.length_c   1.000
_cell.angle_alpha   90.00
_cell.angle_beta   90.00
_cell.angle_gamma   90.00
#
_symmetry.space_group_name_H-M   'P 1'
#
loop_
_entity.id
_entity.type
_entity.pdbx_description
1 polymer ?
#
loop_
_entity_poly.entity_id
_entity_poly.type
_entity_poly.pdbx_seq_one_letter_code
_entity_poly.pdbx_strand_id
1 'polypeptide(L)'
;PALRVDVVAPVGAGDAFAAGFLSATLRGLPVRTRARHGHLMAAAVLTVPGDLTDPPARDRADHLAALDDDAWGRLRLGPGWTGENTEVRTT
;
A
#
# COMPACT_ATOMS: atom_id res chain seq x y z
N PRO A 1 5.68 3.73 9.79
CA PRO A 1 6.10 2.32 10.05
C PRO A 1 5.63 1.42 8.90
N ALA A 2 6.32 0.31 8.65
CA ALA A 2 5.95 -0.64 7.60
C ALA A 2 4.64 -1.39 7.94
N LEU A 3 3.86 -1.70 6.90
CA LEU A 3 2.61 -2.45 7.02
C LEU A 3 2.88 -3.93 7.27
N ARG A 4 1.95 -4.59 7.96
CA ARG A 4 1.94 -6.06 8.06
C ARG A 4 1.16 -6.64 6.89
N VAL A 5 1.82 -7.52 6.15
CA VAL A 5 1.32 -8.12 4.91
C VAL A 5 1.57 -9.62 4.92
N ASP A 6 0.64 -10.39 4.37
CA ASP A 6 0.82 -11.83 4.16
C ASP A 6 1.60 -12.03 2.84
N VAL A 7 2.91 -12.26 2.96
CA VAL A 7 3.85 -12.26 1.82
C VAL A 7 3.69 -13.51 0.95
N VAL A 8 3.46 -13.32 -0.35
CA VAL A 8 3.36 -14.38 -1.36
C VAL A 8 4.68 -14.55 -2.14
N ALA A 9 5.38 -13.46 -2.49
CA ALA A 9 6.73 -13.47 -3.07
C ALA A 9 7.46 -12.12 -2.81
N PRO A 10 8.77 -12.07 -2.50
CA PRO A 10 9.44 -10.84 -2.06
C PRO A 10 10.01 -9.96 -3.18
N VAL A 11 10.01 -10.41 -4.44
CA VAL A 11 10.62 -9.68 -5.57
C VAL A 11 9.73 -8.49 -5.94
N GLY A 12 10.33 -7.34 -6.24
CA GLY A 12 9.62 -6.14 -6.73
C GLY A 12 9.06 -5.20 -5.66
N ALA A 13 9.06 -5.59 -4.37
CA ALA A 13 8.53 -4.74 -3.29
C ALA A 13 9.28 -3.40 -3.13
N GLY A 14 10.60 -3.38 -3.38
CA GLY A 14 11.41 -2.17 -3.33
C GLY A 14 11.06 -1.18 -4.46
N ASP A 15 10.95 -1.67 -5.69
CA ASP A 15 10.57 -0.87 -6.85
C ASP A 15 9.13 -0.36 -6.71
N ALA A 16 8.24 -1.20 -6.20
CA ALA A 16 6.86 -0.83 -5.87
C ALA A 16 6.81 0.29 -4.82
N PHE A 17 7.60 0.17 -3.75
CA PHE A 17 7.73 1.24 -2.76
C PHE A 17 8.22 2.54 -3.40
N ALA A 18 9.28 2.48 -4.20
CA ALA A 18 9.85 3.63 -4.88
C ALA A 18 8.81 4.27 -5.82
N ALA A 19 8.08 3.48 -6.60
CA ALA A 19 7.02 3.96 -7.49
C ALA A 19 5.91 4.68 -6.71
N GLY A 20 5.44 4.10 -5.60
CA GLY A 20 4.42 4.74 -4.74
C GLY A 20 4.91 6.05 -4.12
N PHE A 21 6.16 6.07 -3.63
CA PHE A 21 6.76 7.27 -3.03
C PHE A 21 6.97 8.39 -4.07
N LEU A 22 7.51 8.05 -5.24
CA LEU A 22 7.75 9.00 -6.34
C LEU A 22 6.43 9.54 -6.90
N SER A 23 5.42 8.69 -7.08
CA SER A 23 4.08 9.12 -7.49
C SER A 23 3.47 10.13 -6.51
N ALA A 24 3.58 9.90 -5.20
CA ALA A 24 3.15 10.85 -4.19
C ALA A 24 4.02 12.13 -4.13
N THR A 25 5.31 12.02 -4.50
CA THR A 25 6.22 13.16 -4.62
C THR A 25 5.80 14.09 -5.75
N LEU A 26 5.50 13.53 -6.93
CA LEU A 26 5.03 14.27 -8.10
C LEU A 26 3.69 14.99 -7.86
N ARG A 27 2.91 14.51 -6.87
CA ARG A 27 1.65 15.14 -6.42
C ARG A 27 1.85 16.20 -5.32
N GLY A 28 3.07 16.46 -4.87
CA GLY A 28 3.35 17.45 -3.84
C GLY A 28 2.89 17.08 -2.42
N LEU A 29 2.61 15.80 -2.15
CA LEU A 29 2.09 15.37 -0.85
C LEU A 29 3.12 15.52 0.27
N PRO A 30 2.72 15.60 1.56
CA PRO A 30 3.66 15.58 2.69
C PRO A 30 4.48 14.29 2.74
N VAL A 31 5.73 14.37 3.23
CA VAL A 31 6.68 13.23 3.23
C VAL A 31 6.12 11.97 3.91
N ARG A 32 5.35 12.14 5.00
CA ARG A 32 4.68 11.03 5.69
C ARG A 32 3.68 10.32 4.78
N THR A 33 2.88 11.08 4.04
CA THR A 33 1.92 10.52 3.07
C THR A 33 2.63 9.82 1.92
N ARG A 34 3.77 10.35 1.43
CA ARG A 34 4.60 9.69 0.41
C ARG A 34 5.11 8.33 0.87
N ALA A 35 5.64 8.27 2.09
CA ALA A 35 6.09 7.01 2.67
C ALA A 35 4.94 6.00 2.79
N ARG A 36 3.74 6.44 3.17
CA ARG A 36 2.56 5.58 3.24
C ARG A 36 2.14 5.05 1.87
N HIS A 37 2.17 5.88 0.83
CA HIS A 37 1.94 5.40 -0.55
C HIS A 37 2.97 4.36 -0.99
N GLY A 38 4.25 4.53 -0.65
CA GLY A 38 5.27 3.51 -0.91
C GLY A 38 4.93 2.17 -0.23
N HIS A 39 4.54 2.19 1.05
CA HIS A 39 4.15 0.96 1.76
C HIS A 39 2.91 0.29 1.17
N LEU A 40 1.91 1.07 0.73
CA LEU A 40 0.72 0.54 0.08
C LEU A 40 1.06 -0.13 -1.26
N MET A 41 1.94 0.48 -2.06
CA MET A 41 2.34 -0.11 -3.34
C MET A 41 3.18 -1.37 -3.14
N ALA A 42 4.10 -1.39 -2.16
CA ALA A 42 4.82 -2.60 -1.79
C ALA A 42 3.87 -3.72 -1.30
N ALA A 43 2.83 -3.37 -0.52
CA ALA A 43 1.84 -4.34 -0.06
C ALA A 43 1.04 -4.95 -1.21
N ALA A 44 0.77 -4.21 -2.29
CA ALA A 44 0.09 -4.74 -3.47
C ALA A 44 0.92 -5.85 -4.14
N VAL A 45 2.22 -5.60 -4.34
CA VAL A 45 3.17 -6.58 -4.89
C VAL A 45 3.31 -7.81 -4.01
N LEU A 46 3.38 -7.62 -2.70
CA LEU A 46 3.58 -8.73 -1.76
C LEU A 46 2.35 -9.64 -1.59
N THR A 47 1.15 -9.21 -2.00
CA THR A 47 -0.12 -9.91 -1.72
C THR A 47 -0.76 -10.60 -2.92
N VAL A 48 -0.08 -10.68 -4.07
CA VAL A 48 -0.55 -11.46 -5.23
C VAL A 48 0.53 -12.42 -5.74
N PRO A 49 0.14 -13.53 -6.40
CA PRO A 49 1.09 -14.41 -7.08
C PRO A 49 1.56 -13.75 -8.39
N GLY A 50 2.78 -13.23 -8.41
CA GLY A 50 3.39 -12.61 -9.61
C GLY A 50 4.24 -11.39 -9.29
N ASP A 51 5.09 -10.97 -10.22
CA ASP A 51 5.94 -9.77 -10.12
C ASP A 51 5.26 -8.48 -10.64
N LEU A 52 4.11 -8.62 -11.30
CA LEU A 52 3.30 -7.53 -11.83
C LEU A 52 1.89 -7.57 -11.24
N THR A 53 1.48 -6.44 -10.68
CA THR A 53 0.18 -6.30 -10.00
C THR A 53 -0.44 -4.99 -10.40
N ASP A 54 -1.75 -4.96 -10.57
CA ASP A 54 -2.44 -3.68 -10.71
C ASP A 54 -2.24 -2.84 -9.45
N PRO A 55 -1.80 -1.57 -9.57
CA PRO A 55 -1.70 -0.69 -8.43
C PRO A 55 -3.09 -0.52 -7.79
N PRO A 56 -3.17 -0.32 -6.46
CA PRO A 56 -4.44 0.01 -5.81
C PRO A 56 -5.05 1.24 -6.46
N ALA A 57 -6.39 1.26 -6.55
CA ALA A 57 -7.12 2.44 -6.99
C ALA A 57 -6.67 3.68 -6.22
N ARG A 58 -6.53 4.82 -6.93
CA ARG A 58 -5.89 6.02 -6.37
C ARG A 58 -6.61 6.56 -5.15
N ASP A 59 -7.93 6.67 -5.24
CA ASP A 59 -8.82 7.09 -4.15
C ASP A 59 -8.69 6.18 -2.93
N ARG A 60 -8.59 4.86 -3.15
CA ARG A 60 -8.38 3.88 -2.10
C ARG A 60 -7.03 4.06 -1.41
N ALA A 61 -5.96 4.23 -2.20
CA ALA A 61 -4.63 4.47 -1.68
C ALA A 61 -4.55 5.80 -0.91
N ASP A 62 -5.19 6.85 -1.42
CA ASP A 62 -5.25 8.16 -0.77
C ASP A 62 -6.00 8.07 0.57
N HIS A 63 -7.15 7.39 0.60
CA HIS A 63 -7.90 7.16 1.84
C HIS A 63 -7.08 6.42 2.90
N LEU A 64 -6.42 5.31 2.52
CA LEU A 64 -5.60 4.52 3.45
C LEU A 64 -4.36 5.29 3.92
N ALA A 65 -3.73 6.07 3.05
CA ALA A 65 -2.57 6.90 3.40
C ALA A 65 -2.94 8.05 4.35
N ALA A 66 -4.21 8.47 4.38
CA ALA A 66 -4.73 9.54 5.23
C ALA A 66 -5.17 9.10 6.63
N LEU A 67 -5.21 7.78 6.92
CA LEU A 67 -5.57 7.26 8.25
C LEU A 67 -4.72 7.89 9.38
N ASP A 68 -5.23 7.95 10.60
CA ASP A 68 -4.37 8.30 11.74
C ASP A 68 -3.27 7.24 11.99
N ASP A 69 -2.34 7.50 12.91
CA ASP A 69 -1.24 6.56 13.17
C ASP A 69 -1.71 5.24 13.80
N ASP A 70 -2.77 5.29 14.59
CA ASP A 70 -3.33 4.13 15.28
C ASP A 70 -4.01 3.18 14.29
N ALA A 71 -4.88 3.70 13.43
CA ALA A 71 -5.53 2.96 12.36
C ALA A 71 -4.50 2.46 11.34
N TRP A 72 -3.49 3.26 11.01
CA TRP A 72 -2.38 2.81 10.16
C TRP A 72 -1.62 1.63 10.77
N GLY A 73 -1.32 1.66 12.07
CA GLY A 73 -0.61 0.59 12.77
C GLY A 73 -1.41 -0.73 12.86
N ARG A 74 -2.74 -0.64 12.86
CA ARG A 74 -3.64 -1.80 12.89
C ARG A 74 -3.93 -2.39 11.50
N LEU A 75 -3.56 -1.71 10.42
CA LEU A 75 -3.85 -2.17 9.06
C LEU A 75 -3.21 -3.54 8.75
N ARG A 76 -4.01 -4.46 8.23
CA ARG A 76 -3.60 -5.78 7.71
C ARG A 76 -4.14 -5.90 6.30
N LEU A 77 -3.25 -6.16 5.33
CA LEU A 77 -3.60 -6.25 3.92
C LEU A 77 -3.29 -7.67 3.43
N GLY A 78 -4.33 -8.36 2.98
CA GLY A 78 -4.24 -9.68 2.35
C GLY A 78 -4.62 -9.62 0.87
N PRO A 79 -4.55 -10.74 0.13
CA PRO A 79 -4.85 -10.79 -1.30
C PRO A 79 -6.19 -10.13 -1.67
N GLY A 80 -6.19 -9.36 -2.77
CA GLY A 80 -7.40 -8.72 -3.31
C GLY A 80 -7.81 -7.39 -2.65
N TRP A 81 -7.00 -6.83 -1.73
CA TRP A 81 -7.29 -5.55 -1.08
C TRP A 81 -7.19 -4.32 -2.01
N THR A 82 -6.56 -4.48 -3.18
CA THR A 82 -6.36 -3.42 -4.19
C THR A 82 -7.61 -3.15 -5.03
N GLY A 83 -8.59 -4.07 -5.05
CA GLY A 83 -9.86 -3.94 -5.76
C GLY A 83 -10.93 -3.17 -4.98
N GLU A 84 -12.03 -2.81 -5.65
CA GLU A 84 -13.09 -1.94 -5.12
C GLU A 84 -13.90 -2.54 -3.94
N ASN A 85 -13.74 -3.83 -3.59
CA ASN A 85 -14.73 -4.53 -2.78
C ASN A 85 -14.17 -5.60 -1.81
N THR A 86 -13.23 -5.24 -0.92
CA THR A 86 -12.80 -6.16 0.16
C THR A 86 -12.57 -5.44 1.50
N GLU A 87 -13.12 -6.04 2.56
CA GLU A 87 -13.04 -5.58 3.95
C GLU A 87 -11.59 -5.42 4.44
N VAL A 88 -11.22 -4.19 4.81
CA VAL A 88 -10.07 -3.96 5.68
C VAL A 88 -10.49 -4.31 7.10
N ARG A 89 -10.11 -5.49 7.57
CA ARG A 89 -10.44 -5.93 8.93
C ARG A 89 -9.53 -5.20 9.93
N THR A 90 -10.13 -4.29 10.69
CA THR A 90 -9.50 -3.63 11.85
C THR A 90 -9.96 -4.38 13.09
N THR A 91 -9.05 -5.05 13.79
CA THR A 91 -9.31 -5.62 15.14
C THR A 91 -8.51 -4.83 16.16
#